data_AF-A0A3S9HR84-F1
#
_entry.id   AF-A0A3S9HR84-F1
#
_cell.length_a   1.000
_cell.length_b   1.000
_cell.length_c   1.000
_cell.angle_alpha   90.00
_cell.angle_beta   90.00
_cell.angle_gamma   90.00
#
_symmetry.space_group_name_H-M   'P 1'
#
loop_
_entity.id
_entity.type
_entity.pdbx_description
1 polymer ?
#
loop_
_entity_poly.entity_id
_entity_poly.type
_entity_poly.pdbx_seq_one_letter_code
_entity_poly.pdbx_strand_id
1 'polypeptide(L)'
;MTPIKAGLFAASAAAISLASFAQAEEVVVYSARNEQLIKPLFDAYTKQTGVQIKFVTDKEGPLMERLKAEAANTPADMLITVDAGNLWQAANQGLLQPVVSTTLNANIPAHLRDPKNQWFGLSVRARTIFFNSQKLKATDLSSYEDLADPKWKGKLCLRTSKKVYNQSLTAMLIDEHGEAKTEQIIKGWVANLATDVFADDTKMLEAIAAGQCEVGIANTYYYGRLMEKKPTLPISIFWANQNAKGVHVNVSGAGITKYAKNRAGAQKLLEWLSSDKAQNLFTDLDMEYPANPAVKADPKLLAWGPFKQNLINVNKAGELQTAAVKLMDRAGYK
;
A
#
# COMPACT_ATOMS: atom_id res chain seq x y z
N MET A 1 -74.36 32.84 50.81
CA MET A 1 -73.05 32.68 51.47
C MET A 1 -72.61 31.24 51.26
N THR A 2 -71.69 31.01 50.33
CA THR A 2 -71.25 29.67 49.90
C THR A 2 -69.73 29.75 49.76
N PRO A 3 -68.93 28.83 50.35
CA PRO A 3 -67.49 28.99 50.36
C PRO A 3 -66.86 28.51 49.05
N ILE A 4 -65.89 29.28 48.57
CA ILE A 4 -65.06 29.01 47.40
C ILE A 4 -64.04 27.93 47.79
N LYS A 5 -64.05 26.77 47.11
CA LYS A 5 -63.01 25.75 47.21
C LYS A 5 -61.82 26.16 46.34
N ALA A 6 -60.65 26.35 46.95
CA ALA A 6 -59.38 26.54 46.26
C ALA A 6 -58.90 25.19 45.68
N GLY A 7 -58.81 25.09 44.36
CA GLY A 7 -58.23 23.96 43.65
C GLY A 7 -56.72 24.12 43.53
N LEU A 8 -55.97 23.19 44.13
CA LEU A 8 -54.52 23.09 44.04
C LEU A 8 -54.16 22.43 42.69
N PHE A 9 -53.70 23.21 41.71
CA PHE A 9 -53.13 22.65 40.46
C PHE A 9 -51.67 22.29 40.70
N ALA A 10 -51.40 20.98 40.86
CA ALA A 10 -50.05 20.44 40.81
C ALA A 10 -49.59 20.39 39.35
N ALA A 11 -48.71 21.31 38.95
CA ALA A 11 -48.04 21.28 37.65
C ALA A 11 -46.89 20.27 37.71
N SER A 12 -47.11 19.04 37.24
CA SER A 12 -46.05 18.08 36.98
C SER A 12 -45.20 18.55 35.79
N ALA A 13 -44.00 19.03 36.07
CA ALA A 13 -43.00 19.31 35.05
C ALA A 13 -42.50 17.98 34.45
N ALA A 14 -42.96 17.66 33.24
CA ALA A 14 -42.40 16.56 32.46
C ALA A 14 -41.00 16.95 31.98
N ALA A 15 -39.97 16.36 32.59
CA ALA A 15 -38.61 16.42 32.10
C ALA A 15 -38.55 15.69 30.74
N ILE A 16 -38.57 16.46 29.65
CA ILE A 16 -38.27 15.93 28.31
C ILE A 16 -36.76 15.70 28.28
N SER A 17 -36.37 14.46 28.57
CA SER A 17 -35.04 13.95 28.28
C SER A 17 -34.84 14.01 26.76
N LEU A 18 -34.23 15.09 26.28
CA LEU A 18 -33.64 15.16 24.95
C LEU A 18 -32.51 14.12 24.90
N ALA A 19 -32.86 12.87 24.59
CA ALA A 19 -31.92 11.93 24.04
C ALA A 19 -31.44 12.56 22.72
N SER A 20 -30.29 13.22 22.75
CA SER A 20 -29.55 13.54 21.54
C SER A 20 -29.32 12.21 20.83
N PHE A 21 -30.13 11.92 19.81
CA PHE A 21 -29.76 10.96 18.79
C PHE A 21 -28.48 11.50 18.18
N ALA A 22 -27.34 11.01 18.67
CA ALA A 22 -26.06 11.21 18.01
C ALA A 22 -26.25 10.68 16.60
N GLN A 23 -26.41 11.59 15.65
CA GLN A 23 -26.45 11.29 14.23
C GLN A 23 -25.21 10.44 13.97
N ALA A 24 -25.42 9.17 13.58
CA ALA A 24 -24.32 8.24 13.42
C ALA A 24 -23.26 8.90 12.53
N GLU A 25 -22.07 9.17 13.09
CA GLU A 25 -20.93 9.71 12.35
C GLU A 25 -20.71 8.76 11.17
N GLU A 26 -20.94 9.24 9.95
CA GLU A 26 -20.63 8.52 8.73
C GLU A 26 -19.27 9.01 8.24
N VAL A 27 -18.43 8.08 7.79
CA VAL A 27 -17.15 8.41 7.14
C VAL A 27 -17.22 7.93 5.70
N VAL A 28 -16.91 8.81 4.75
CA VAL A 28 -16.91 8.48 3.33
C VAL A 28 -15.47 8.22 2.86
N VAL A 29 -15.25 7.05 2.25
CA VAL A 29 -13.92 6.61 1.83
C VAL A 29 -13.87 6.39 0.32
N TYR A 30 -12.91 7.02 -0.36
CA TYR A 30 -12.56 6.68 -1.73
C TYR A 30 -11.37 5.72 -1.69
N SER A 31 -11.52 4.54 -2.27
CA SER A 31 -10.53 3.46 -2.18
C SER A 31 -10.13 2.95 -3.55
N ALA A 32 -8.83 2.99 -3.86
CA ALA A 32 -8.29 2.32 -5.04
C ALA A 32 -7.99 0.83 -4.85
N ARG A 33 -8.32 0.28 -3.68
CA ARG A 33 -8.30 -1.16 -3.44
C ARG A 33 -9.63 -1.77 -3.87
N ASN A 34 -9.57 -2.98 -4.43
CA ASN A 34 -10.74 -3.76 -4.80
C ASN A 34 -11.68 -3.92 -3.60
N GLU A 35 -12.99 -3.80 -3.83
CA GLU A 35 -14.01 -3.87 -2.79
C GLU A 35 -13.88 -5.10 -1.89
N GLN A 36 -13.64 -6.27 -2.49
CA GLN A 36 -13.48 -7.55 -1.78
C GLN A 36 -12.33 -7.54 -0.75
N LEU A 37 -11.32 -6.69 -0.96
CA LEU A 37 -10.15 -6.57 -0.07
C LEU A 37 -10.35 -5.52 1.03
N ILE A 38 -11.20 -4.52 0.82
CA ILE A 38 -11.33 -3.38 1.74
C ILE A 38 -12.63 -3.44 2.57
N LYS A 39 -13.73 -3.95 2.01
CA LYS A 39 -15.02 -4.00 2.69
C LYS A 39 -14.98 -4.75 4.03
N PRO A 40 -14.28 -5.90 4.18
CA PRO A 40 -14.20 -6.59 5.48
C PRO A 40 -13.64 -5.72 6.62
N LEU A 41 -12.71 -4.82 6.32
CA LEU A 41 -12.14 -3.89 7.30
C LEU A 41 -13.18 -2.86 7.74
N PHE A 42 -13.93 -2.31 6.79
CA PHE A 42 -15.02 -1.36 7.08
C PHE A 42 -16.16 -2.00 7.87
N ASP A 43 -16.54 -3.23 7.52
CA ASP A 43 -17.54 -4.00 8.27
C ASP A 43 -17.07 -4.26 9.72
N ALA A 44 -15.80 -4.64 9.89
CA ALA A 44 -15.20 -4.88 11.21
C ALA A 44 -15.12 -3.60 12.07
N TYR A 45 -14.77 -2.47 11.47
CA TYR A 45 -14.77 -1.17 12.13
C TYR A 45 -16.19 -0.74 12.54
N THR A 46 -17.15 -0.89 11.62
CA THR A 46 -18.56 -0.56 11.86
C THR A 46 -19.15 -1.40 12.98
N LYS A 47 -18.90 -2.72 12.97
CA LYS A 47 -19.31 -3.64 14.03
C LYS A 47 -18.73 -3.29 15.39
N GLN A 48 -17.50 -2.77 15.42
CA GLN A 48 -16.82 -2.41 16.67
C GLN A 48 -17.26 -1.05 17.23
N THR A 49 -17.56 -0.09 16.36
CA THR A 49 -17.70 1.33 16.77
C THR A 49 -19.09 1.90 16.56
N GLY A 50 -19.93 1.26 15.74
CA GLY A 50 -21.22 1.78 15.28
C GLY A 50 -21.12 2.84 14.17
N VAL A 51 -19.92 3.33 13.85
CA VAL A 51 -19.65 4.33 12.81
C VAL A 51 -19.86 3.70 11.44
N GLN A 52 -20.71 4.30 10.61
CA GLN A 52 -21.00 3.78 9.27
C GLN A 52 -19.91 4.22 8.28
N ILE A 53 -19.47 3.30 7.43
CA ILE A 53 -18.54 3.60 6.35
C ILE A 53 -19.27 3.52 5.02
N LYS A 54 -19.37 4.65 4.32
CA LYS A 54 -19.70 4.66 2.88
C LYS A 54 -18.41 4.67 2.09
N PHE A 55 -18.36 3.91 1.00
CA PHE A 55 -17.17 3.92 0.18
C PHE A 55 -17.46 3.79 -1.31
N VAL A 56 -16.53 4.30 -2.10
CA VAL A 56 -16.50 4.15 -3.56
C VAL A 56 -15.16 3.54 -3.93
N THR A 57 -15.16 2.59 -4.86
CA THR A 57 -13.94 2.03 -5.43
C THR A 57 -13.79 2.40 -6.90
N ASP A 58 -12.58 2.78 -7.29
CA ASP A 58 -12.17 3.05 -8.68
C ASP A 58 -10.63 3.07 -8.74
N LYS A 59 -10.02 3.25 -9.90
CA LYS A 59 -8.55 3.36 -10.03
C LYS A 59 -8.03 4.66 -9.39
N GLU A 60 -6.74 4.66 -9.07
CA GLU A 60 -6.04 5.74 -8.37
C GLU A 60 -6.16 7.08 -9.10
N GLY A 61 -5.88 7.10 -10.41
CA GLY A 61 -5.96 8.30 -11.24
C GLY A 61 -7.36 8.92 -11.27
N PRO A 62 -8.41 8.16 -11.65
CA PRO A 62 -9.80 8.62 -11.59
C PRO A 62 -10.23 9.15 -10.21
N LEU A 63 -9.86 8.47 -9.11
CA LEU A 63 -10.20 8.95 -7.77
C LEU A 63 -9.50 10.27 -7.43
N MET A 64 -8.22 10.44 -7.80
CA MET A 64 -7.51 11.70 -7.58
C MET A 64 -8.11 12.85 -8.41
N GLU A 65 -8.41 12.62 -9.68
CA GLU A 65 -9.07 13.63 -10.52
C GLU A 65 -10.49 13.96 -10.03
N ARG A 66 -11.22 12.97 -9.53
CA ARG A 66 -12.51 13.17 -8.88
C ARG A 66 -12.40 14.06 -7.65
N LEU A 67 -11.49 13.75 -6.72
CA LEU A 67 -11.26 14.57 -5.53
C LEU A 67 -10.88 16.02 -5.90
N LYS A 68 -10.07 16.19 -6.93
CA LYS A 68 -9.68 17.50 -7.46
C LYS A 68 -10.87 18.26 -8.03
N ALA A 69 -11.71 17.61 -8.82
CA ALA A 69 -12.90 18.21 -9.43
C ALA A 69 -13.97 18.57 -8.40
N GLU A 70 -14.20 17.71 -7.41
CA GLU A 70 -15.16 17.95 -6.33
C GLU A 70 -14.69 19.05 -5.36
N ALA A 71 -13.37 19.20 -5.18
CA ALA A 71 -12.76 20.23 -4.35
C ALA A 71 -13.44 20.34 -2.97
N ALA A 72 -13.83 21.56 -2.56
CA ALA A 72 -14.48 21.80 -1.27
C ALA A 72 -15.84 21.10 -1.10
N ASN A 73 -16.42 20.59 -2.19
CA ASN A 73 -17.71 19.88 -2.18
C ASN A 73 -17.54 18.36 -2.15
N THR A 74 -16.31 17.83 -2.12
CA THR A 74 -16.11 16.37 -2.03
C THR A 74 -16.78 15.81 -0.78
N PRO A 75 -17.56 14.72 -0.90
CA PRO A 75 -18.08 14.03 0.26
C PRO A 75 -17.01 13.16 0.91
N ALA A 76 -15.91 12.84 0.21
CA ALA A 76 -14.89 11.92 0.69
C ALA A 76 -14.08 12.52 1.85
N ASP A 77 -13.98 11.77 2.94
CA ASP A 77 -13.17 12.13 4.10
C ASP A 77 -11.78 11.48 4.05
N MET A 78 -11.65 10.33 3.39
CA MET A 78 -10.40 9.57 3.30
C MET A 78 -10.16 9.06 1.88
N LEU A 79 -8.90 9.10 1.46
CA LEU A 79 -8.40 8.40 0.28
C LEU A 79 -7.56 7.21 0.72
N ILE A 80 -7.90 6.01 0.26
CA ILE A 80 -7.07 4.79 0.38
C ILE A 80 -6.53 4.46 -1.00
N THR A 81 -5.23 4.25 -1.13
CA THR A 81 -4.61 3.88 -2.40
C THR A 81 -3.43 2.92 -2.19
N VAL A 82 -2.86 2.44 -3.29
CA VAL A 82 -1.67 1.60 -3.31
C VAL A 82 -0.51 2.39 -3.89
N ASP A 83 0.70 2.07 -3.43
CA ASP A 83 1.95 2.75 -3.80
C ASP A 83 2.13 4.14 -3.17
N ALA A 84 3.26 4.31 -2.48
CA ALA A 84 3.68 5.57 -1.91
C ALA A 84 3.85 6.68 -2.96
N GLY A 85 4.15 6.33 -4.23
CA GLY A 85 4.16 7.31 -5.32
C GLY A 85 2.80 7.95 -5.56
N ASN A 86 1.71 7.17 -5.51
CA ASN A 86 0.35 7.69 -5.66
C ASN A 86 -0.07 8.52 -4.44
N LEU A 87 0.28 8.08 -3.22
CA LEU A 87 0.04 8.84 -1.99
C LEU A 87 0.78 10.18 -2.00
N TRP A 88 2.04 10.18 -2.42
CA TRP A 88 2.85 11.38 -2.61
C TRP A 88 2.22 12.32 -3.64
N GLN A 89 1.77 11.79 -4.79
CA GLN A 89 1.11 12.58 -5.82
C GLN A 89 -0.16 13.25 -5.26
N ALA A 90 -1.01 12.52 -4.55
CA ALA A 90 -2.20 13.06 -3.92
C ALA A 90 -1.87 14.18 -2.90
N ALA A 91 -0.84 13.97 -2.06
CA ALA A 91 -0.37 14.99 -1.13
C ALA A 91 0.17 16.24 -1.83
N ASN A 92 1.00 16.06 -2.88
CA ASN A 92 1.63 17.14 -3.63
C ASN A 92 0.62 17.94 -4.48
N GLN A 93 -0.46 17.31 -4.93
CA GLN A 93 -1.62 17.99 -5.54
C GLN A 93 -2.51 18.70 -4.52
N GLY A 94 -2.20 18.62 -3.22
CA GLY A 94 -2.98 19.24 -2.17
C GLY A 94 -4.33 18.56 -1.92
N LEU A 95 -4.47 17.28 -2.25
CA LEU A 95 -5.70 16.52 -2.02
C LEU A 95 -5.80 15.97 -0.60
N LEU A 96 -4.69 15.93 0.14
CA LEU A 96 -4.60 15.39 1.49
C LEU A 96 -4.19 16.45 2.50
N GLN A 97 -4.68 16.34 3.74
CA GLN A 97 -4.31 17.23 4.85
C GLN A 97 -3.49 16.50 5.92
N PRO A 98 -2.56 17.19 6.62
CA PRO A 98 -1.74 16.58 7.66
C PRO A 98 -2.58 16.12 8.85
N VAL A 99 -2.17 15.01 9.46
CA VAL A 99 -2.78 14.41 10.65
C VAL A 99 -1.78 14.40 11.79
N VAL A 100 -2.19 14.91 12.96
CA VAL A 100 -1.39 14.83 14.18
C VAL A 100 -1.98 13.71 15.04
N SER A 101 -1.27 12.58 15.13
CA SER A 101 -1.71 11.41 15.90
C SER A 101 -0.50 10.70 16.50
N THR A 102 -0.49 10.59 17.84
CA THR A 102 0.51 9.80 18.56
C THR A 102 0.38 8.32 18.24
N THR A 103 -0.86 7.83 18.08
CA THR A 103 -1.17 6.45 17.67
C THR A 103 -0.56 6.12 16.32
N LEU A 104 -0.79 6.94 15.29
CA LEU A 104 -0.22 6.67 13.96
C LEU A 104 1.31 6.75 13.95
N ASN A 105 1.90 7.69 14.70
CA ASN A 105 3.35 7.81 14.79
C ASN A 105 4.01 6.64 15.53
N ALA A 106 3.31 6.05 16.51
CA ALA A 106 3.76 4.87 17.23
C ALA A 106 3.59 3.58 16.41
N ASN A 107 2.43 3.44 15.75
CA ASN A 107 2.08 2.23 15.01
C ASN A 107 2.79 2.15 13.65
N ILE A 108 3.03 3.28 12.97
CA ILE A 108 3.56 3.28 11.60
C ILE A 108 5.01 3.83 11.60
N PRO A 109 6.01 2.99 11.28
CA PRO A 109 7.40 3.40 11.18
C PRO A 109 7.61 4.61 10.26
N ALA A 110 8.57 5.47 10.62
CA ALA A 110 8.80 6.73 9.91
C ALA A 110 9.06 6.57 8.41
N HIS A 111 9.70 5.48 7.97
CA HIS A 111 9.98 5.21 6.56
C HIS A 111 8.75 4.77 5.75
N LEU A 112 7.62 4.46 6.41
CA LEU A 112 6.36 4.02 5.80
C LEU A 112 5.26 5.09 5.84
N ARG A 113 5.59 6.33 6.23
CA ARG A 113 4.65 7.46 6.29
C ARG A 113 5.27 8.74 5.74
N ASP A 114 4.40 9.66 5.35
CA ASP A 114 4.79 10.98 4.89
C ASP A 114 5.53 11.76 5.99
N PRO A 115 6.71 12.35 5.71
CA PRO A 115 7.36 13.28 6.63
C PRO A 115 6.48 14.46 7.06
N LYS A 116 5.49 14.85 6.25
CA LYS A 116 4.51 15.89 6.57
C LYS A 116 3.20 15.36 7.17
N ASN A 117 3.12 14.06 7.45
CA ASN A 117 1.97 13.37 8.04
C ASN A 117 0.66 13.51 7.24
N GLN A 118 0.71 13.69 5.92
CA GLN A 118 -0.49 13.74 5.06
C GLN A 118 -1.02 12.35 4.70
N TRP A 119 -0.18 11.31 4.79
CA TRP A 119 -0.56 9.92 4.58
C TRP A 119 0.30 8.94 5.38
N PHE A 120 -0.23 7.73 5.57
CA PHE A 120 0.37 6.65 6.37
C PHE A 120 0.21 5.31 5.65
N GLY A 121 1.26 4.49 5.65
CA GLY A 121 1.19 3.11 5.21
C GLY A 121 0.36 2.25 6.15
N LEU A 122 -0.48 1.39 5.58
CA LEU A 122 -1.40 0.48 6.27
C LEU A 122 -1.05 -0.99 6.00
N SER A 123 -0.25 -1.29 4.99
CA SER A 123 0.31 -2.61 4.76
C SER A 123 1.58 -2.46 3.93
N VAL A 124 2.42 -3.48 3.95
CA VAL A 124 3.74 -3.48 3.31
C VAL A 124 3.81 -4.61 2.30
N ARG A 125 4.26 -4.29 1.09
CA ARG A 125 4.63 -5.26 0.07
C ARG A 125 6.12 -5.17 -0.19
N ALA A 126 6.76 -6.33 -0.31
CA ALA A 126 8.16 -6.44 -0.69
C ALA A 126 8.25 -6.75 -2.18
N ARG A 127 9.11 -6.02 -2.91
CA ARG A 127 9.42 -6.30 -4.31
C ARG A 127 10.80 -6.91 -4.39
N THR A 128 10.89 -8.21 -4.64
CA THR A 128 12.15 -8.96 -4.54
C THR A 128 12.33 -9.91 -5.72
N ILE A 129 13.42 -10.66 -5.68
CA ILE A 129 13.82 -11.60 -6.73
C ILE A 129 13.11 -12.94 -6.54
N PHE A 130 12.66 -13.53 -7.65
CA PHE A 130 12.14 -14.90 -7.72
C PHE A 130 12.92 -15.65 -8.78
N PHE A 131 13.11 -16.95 -8.58
CA PHE A 131 13.90 -17.77 -9.49
C PHE A 131 13.33 -19.18 -9.65
N ASN A 132 13.67 -19.81 -10.76
CA ASN A 132 13.34 -21.21 -11.01
C ASN A 132 14.30 -22.11 -10.20
N SER A 133 13.78 -22.79 -9.18
CA SER A 133 14.57 -23.59 -8.25
C SER A 133 15.11 -24.90 -8.82
N GLN A 134 14.68 -25.28 -10.03
CA GLN A 134 15.28 -26.38 -10.79
C GLN A 134 16.47 -25.93 -11.65
N LYS A 135 16.66 -24.61 -11.85
CA LYS A 135 17.69 -24.03 -12.71
C LYS A 135 18.77 -23.28 -11.93
N LEU A 136 18.39 -22.60 -10.85
CA LEU A 136 19.27 -21.77 -10.03
C LEU A 136 19.20 -22.16 -8.56
N LYS A 137 20.25 -21.79 -7.82
CA LYS A 137 20.33 -21.84 -6.37
C LYS A 137 20.31 -20.44 -5.80
N ALA A 138 19.88 -20.29 -4.54
CA ALA A 138 19.92 -19.01 -3.85
C ALA A 138 21.34 -18.40 -3.78
N THR A 139 22.38 -19.23 -3.78
CA THR A 139 23.79 -18.80 -3.79
C THR A 139 24.22 -18.12 -5.09
N ASP A 140 23.45 -18.26 -6.16
CA ASP A 140 23.73 -17.62 -7.45
C ASP A 140 23.26 -16.15 -7.48
N LEU A 141 22.43 -15.76 -6.50
CA LEU A 141 21.73 -14.49 -6.42
C LEU A 141 22.31 -13.62 -5.29
N SER A 142 22.22 -12.30 -5.45
CA SER A 142 22.67 -11.36 -4.42
C SER A 142 21.81 -10.09 -4.32
N SER A 143 21.70 -9.35 -5.41
CA SER A 143 21.17 -7.99 -5.38
C SER A 143 20.41 -7.63 -6.66
N TYR A 144 19.65 -6.54 -6.61
CA TYR A 144 19.00 -6.00 -7.81
C TYR A 144 20.03 -5.60 -8.86
N GLU A 145 21.14 -5.02 -8.41
CA GLU A 145 22.25 -4.54 -9.22
C GLU A 145 22.97 -5.70 -9.93
N ASP A 146 23.12 -6.83 -9.25
CA ASP A 146 23.73 -8.04 -9.82
C ASP A 146 22.98 -8.58 -11.03
N LEU A 147 21.66 -8.36 -11.12
CA LEU A 147 20.86 -8.75 -12.29
C LEU A 147 21.26 -7.99 -13.58
N ALA A 148 22.10 -6.95 -13.48
CA ALA A 148 22.70 -6.25 -14.62
C ALA A 148 23.97 -6.94 -15.15
N ASP A 149 24.52 -7.92 -14.44
CA ASP A 149 25.73 -8.64 -14.85
C ASP A 149 25.46 -9.51 -16.09
N PRO A 150 26.38 -9.56 -17.09
CA PRO A 150 26.21 -10.37 -18.30
C PRO A 150 25.96 -11.87 -18.07
N LYS A 151 26.27 -12.43 -16.88
CA LYS A 151 25.93 -13.82 -16.52
C LYS A 151 24.42 -14.10 -16.59
N TRP A 152 23.59 -13.05 -16.51
CA TRP A 152 22.13 -13.14 -16.61
C TRP A 152 21.59 -12.98 -18.02
N LYS A 153 22.45 -12.87 -19.04
CA LYS A 153 22.02 -12.67 -20.42
C LYS A 153 21.10 -13.80 -20.89
N GLY A 154 19.89 -13.44 -21.30
CA GLY A 154 18.88 -14.39 -21.75
C GLY A 154 18.19 -15.16 -20.61
N LYS A 155 18.34 -14.71 -19.35
CA LYS A 155 17.80 -15.40 -18.17
C LYS A 155 16.81 -14.55 -17.36
N LEU A 156 16.81 -13.24 -17.55
CA LEU A 156 15.98 -12.32 -16.77
C LEU A 156 14.61 -12.14 -17.43
N CYS A 157 13.54 -12.19 -16.64
CA CYS A 157 12.22 -11.71 -17.03
C CYS A 157 11.77 -10.58 -16.14
N LEU A 158 11.14 -9.58 -16.75
CA LEU A 158 10.60 -8.43 -16.05
C LEU A 158 9.21 -8.10 -16.56
N ARG A 159 8.40 -7.45 -15.71
CA ARG A 159 7.18 -6.76 -16.18
C ARG A 159 7.53 -5.41 -16.80
N THR A 160 6.61 -4.82 -17.56
CA THR A 160 6.80 -3.48 -18.17
C THR A 160 7.14 -2.37 -17.17
N SER A 161 7.97 -1.41 -17.61
CA SER A 161 8.35 -0.19 -16.88
C SER A 161 7.18 0.77 -16.64
N LYS A 162 6.09 0.64 -17.40
CA LYS A 162 4.86 1.45 -17.27
C LYS A 162 4.12 1.26 -15.95
N LYS A 163 4.50 0.26 -15.16
CA LYS A 163 3.83 -0.09 -13.90
C LYS A 163 4.56 0.54 -12.73
N VAL A 164 3.77 1.14 -11.85
CA VAL A 164 4.26 1.94 -10.71
C VAL A 164 5.26 1.19 -9.82
N TYR A 165 5.13 -0.12 -9.68
CA TYR A 165 6.07 -0.92 -8.86
C TYR A 165 7.51 -0.88 -9.37
N ASN A 166 7.72 -0.87 -10.69
CA ASN A 166 9.05 -0.75 -11.28
C ASN A 166 9.55 0.71 -11.24
N GLN A 167 8.64 1.68 -11.35
CA GLN A 167 8.97 3.10 -11.18
C GLN A 167 9.47 3.37 -9.76
N SER A 168 8.79 2.82 -8.75
CA SER A 168 9.15 2.97 -7.33
C SER A 168 10.45 2.24 -6.96
N LEU A 169 10.70 1.04 -7.50
CA LEU A 169 11.98 0.36 -7.34
C LEU A 169 13.12 1.14 -8.02
N THR A 170 12.89 1.68 -9.22
CA THR A 170 13.89 2.49 -9.91
C THR A 170 14.15 3.82 -9.19
N ALA A 171 13.10 4.46 -8.65
CA ALA A 171 13.23 5.64 -7.80
C ALA A 171 14.10 5.36 -6.55
N MET A 172 13.91 4.21 -5.91
CA MET A 172 14.78 3.76 -4.82
C MET A 172 16.23 3.58 -5.28
N LEU A 173 16.47 2.95 -6.43
CA LEU A 173 17.83 2.80 -6.97
C LEU A 173 18.46 4.17 -7.27
N ILE A 174 17.69 5.14 -7.78
CA ILE A 174 18.16 6.52 -7.99
C ILE A 174 18.55 7.18 -6.66
N ASP A 175 17.73 7.03 -5.62
CA ASP A 175 18.05 7.57 -4.28
C ASP A 175 19.34 6.95 -3.71
N GLU A 176 19.57 5.67 -3.97
CA GLU A 176 20.75 4.95 -3.46
C GLU A 176 22.04 5.22 -4.23
N HIS A 177 21.96 5.24 -5.55
CA HIS A 177 23.13 5.18 -6.43
C HIS A 177 23.29 6.42 -7.32
N GLY A 178 22.29 7.30 -7.33
CA GLY A 178 22.16 8.37 -8.31
C GLY A 178 21.67 7.87 -9.67
N GLU A 179 21.26 8.82 -10.52
CA GLU A 179 20.70 8.52 -11.84
C GLU A 179 21.67 7.79 -12.77
N ALA A 180 22.94 8.23 -12.84
CA ALA A 180 23.91 7.68 -13.79
C ALA A 180 24.17 6.19 -13.54
N LYS A 181 24.37 5.79 -12.28
CA LYS A 181 24.60 4.38 -11.93
C LYS A 181 23.33 3.56 -12.08
N THR A 182 22.17 4.10 -11.73
CA THR A 182 20.89 3.44 -11.94
C THR A 182 20.61 3.18 -13.42
N GLU A 183 20.92 4.13 -14.30
CA GLU A 183 20.74 3.94 -15.74
C GLU A 183 21.60 2.79 -16.27
N GLN A 184 22.83 2.64 -15.78
CA GLN A 184 23.68 1.49 -16.11
C GLN A 184 23.07 0.16 -15.65
N ILE A 185 22.53 0.12 -14.43
CA ILE A 185 21.86 -1.08 -13.89
C ILE A 185 20.66 -1.46 -14.76
N ILE A 186 19.77 -0.51 -15.06
CA ILE A 186 18.56 -0.78 -15.85
C ILE A 186 18.92 -1.17 -17.29
N LYS A 187 19.94 -0.56 -17.91
CA LYS A 187 20.44 -0.99 -19.23
C LYS A 187 20.96 -2.43 -19.20
N GLY A 188 21.68 -2.82 -18.15
CA GLY A 188 22.11 -4.21 -17.96
C GLY A 188 20.92 -5.16 -17.82
N TRP A 189 19.89 -4.79 -17.06
CA TRP A 189 18.66 -5.59 -16.98
C TRP A 189 18.01 -5.79 -18.34
N VAL A 190 17.84 -4.72 -19.11
CA VAL A 190 17.25 -4.77 -20.46
C VAL A 190 18.09 -5.66 -21.39
N ALA A 191 19.41 -5.53 -21.35
CA ALA A 191 20.32 -6.37 -22.12
C ALA A 191 20.29 -7.86 -21.72
N ASN A 192 19.82 -8.16 -20.51
CA ASN A 192 19.74 -9.50 -19.96
C ASN A 192 18.37 -10.19 -20.13
N LEU A 193 17.38 -9.48 -20.69
CA LEU A 193 16.05 -10.02 -20.90
C LEU A 193 16.07 -11.29 -21.77
N ALA A 194 15.39 -12.33 -21.30
CA ALA A 194 15.15 -13.57 -22.05
C ALA A 194 14.06 -13.40 -23.13
N THR A 195 13.16 -12.43 -22.93
CA THR A 195 11.96 -12.22 -23.73
C THR A 195 11.44 -10.80 -23.52
N ASP A 196 10.46 -10.36 -24.30
CA ASP A 196 9.79 -9.07 -24.10
C ASP A 196 9.11 -9.02 -22.72
N VAL A 197 8.96 -7.81 -22.19
CA VAL A 197 8.42 -7.58 -20.85
C VAL A 197 6.96 -8.03 -20.70
N PHE A 198 6.60 -8.53 -19.52
CA PHE A 198 5.24 -8.99 -19.21
C PHE A 198 4.32 -7.85 -18.76
N ALA A 199 3.01 -8.01 -18.94
CA ALA A 199 2.02 -7.03 -18.49
C ALA A 199 1.85 -6.99 -16.95
N ASP A 200 2.02 -8.14 -16.28
CA ASP A 200 1.84 -8.31 -14.84
C ASP A 200 2.83 -9.33 -14.22
N ASP A 201 2.96 -9.27 -12.88
CA ASP A 201 3.90 -10.09 -12.10
C ASP A 201 3.51 -11.57 -12.11
N THR A 202 2.23 -11.94 -12.15
CA THR A 202 1.80 -13.35 -12.18
C THR A 202 2.26 -14.01 -13.47
N LYS A 203 2.09 -13.35 -14.62
CA LYS A 203 2.55 -13.90 -15.91
C LYS A 203 4.06 -14.05 -15.98
N MET A 204 4.79 -13.11 -15.39
CA MET A 204 6.24 -13.20 -15.27
C MET A 204 6.67 -14.40 -14.40
N LEU A 205 6.03 -14.59 -13.25
CA LEU A 205 6.27 -15.76 -12.38
C LEU A 205 5.92 -17.09 -13.08
N GLU A 206 4.80 -17.16 -13.81
CA GLU A 206 4.44 -18.33 -14.61
C GLU A 206 5.50 -18.63 -15.70
N ALA A 207 6.09 -17.60 -16.31
CA ALA A 207 7.18 -17.77 -17.29
C ALA A 207 8.47 -18.30 -16.66
N ILE A 208 8.81 -17.87 -15.43
CA ILE A 208 9.91 -18.45 -14.65
C ILE A 208 9.64 -19.94 -14.38
N ALA A 209 8.44 -20.28 -13.91
CA ALA A 209 8.06 -21.68 -13.67
C ALA A 209 8.14 -22.54 -14.94
N ALA A 210 7.74 -22.00 -16.09
CA ALA A 210 7.81 -22.68 -17.39
C ALA A 210 9.23 -22.78 -17.96
N GLY A 211 10.23 -22.13 -17.34
CA GLY A 211 11.62 -22.14 -17.80
C GLY A 211 11.88 -21.25 -19.03
N GLN A 212 10.96 -20.35 -19.38
CA GLN A 212 11.19 -19.32 -20.40
C GLN A 212 12.29 -18.32 -19.97
N CYS A 213 12.48 -18.19 -18.67
CA CYS A 213 13.56 -17.46 -18.01
C CYS A 213 13.84 -18.10 -16.66
N GLU A 214 14.97 -17.72 -16.05
CA GLU A 214 15.44 -18.34 -14.82
C GLU A 214 15.20 -17.47 -13.60
N VAL A 215 15.12 -16.13 -13.77
CA VAL A 215 15.03 -15.17 -12.67
C VAL A 215 14.18 -13.94 -13.05
N GLY A 216 13.56 -13.29 -12.07
CA GLY A 216 12.80 -12.05 -12.28
C GLY A 216 12.45 -11.33 -10.98
N ILE A 217 11.81 -10.17 -11.11
CA ILE A 217 11.45 -9.29 -9.98
C ILE A 217 9.94 -9.10 -9.91
N ALA A 218 9.33 -9.41 -8.76
CA ALA A 218 7.88 -9.28 -8.53
C ALA A 218 7.57 -8.83 -7.09
N ASN A 219 6.31 -8.48 -6.82
CA ASN A 219 5.84 -8.32 -5.45
C ASN A 219 5.50 -9.68 -4.84
N THR A 220 5.82 -9.85 -3.55
CA THR A 220 5.61 -11.09 -2.79
C THR A 220 4.19 -11.61 -2.80
N TYR A 221 3.19 -10.73 -2.75
CA TYR A 221 1.78 -11.17 -2.70
C TYR A 221 1.34 -11.90 -3.99
N TYR A 222 1.93 -11.60 -5.16
CA TYR A 222 1.61 -12.33 -6.40
C TYR A 222 2.17 -13.75 -6.33
N TYR A 223 3.37 -13.90 -5.77
CA TYR A 223 3.97 -15.20 -5.50
C TYR A 223 3.11 -16.00 -4.51
N GLY A 224 2.71 -15.40 -3.38
CA GLY A 224 1.84 -16.07 -2.39
C GLY A 224 0.54 -16.57 -3.00
N ARG A 225 -0.20 -15.69 -3.70
CA ARG A 225 -1.44 -16.08 -4.39
C ARG A 225 -1.24 -17.14 -5.47
N LEU A 226 -0.12 -17.11 -6.18
CA LEU A 226 0.20 -18.11 -7.19
C LEU A 226 0.51 -19.47 -6.55
N MET A 227 1.31 -19.50 -5.48
CA MET A 227 1.67 -20.72 -4.76
C MET A 227 0.49 -21.34 -4.03
N GLU A 228 -0.48 -20.56 -3.55
CA GLU A 228 -1.74 -21.11 -3.03
C GLU A 228 -2.54 -21.86 -4.09
N LYS A 229 -2.57 -21.33 -5.33
CA LYS A 229 -3.29 -21.95 -6.44
C LYS A 229 -2.53 -23.10 -7.08
N LYS A 230 -1.20 -23.02 -7.12
CA LYS A 230 -0.29 -23.94 -7.81
C LYS A 230 0.96 -24.20 -6.95
N PRO A 231 0.84 -24.94 -5.84
CA PRO A 231 1.92 -25.09 -4.85
C PRO A 231 3.14 -25.87 -5.35
N THR A 232 3.04 -26.58 -6.46
CA THR A 232 4.11 -27.42 -7.03
C THR A 232 4.99 -26.69 -8.04
N LEU A 233 4.73 -25.41 -8.33
CA LEU A 233 5.55 -24.65 -9.26
C LEU A 233 6.99 -24.51 -8.72
N PRO A 234 8.02 -24.68 -9.56
CA PRO A 234 9.42 -24.64 -9.14
C PRO A 234 9.91 -23.19 -8.99
N ILE A 235 9.17 -22.35 -8.25
CA ILE A 235 9.52 -20.95 -8.01
C ILE A 235 9.92 -20.78 -6.55
N SER A 236 11.11 -20.24 -6.34
CA SER A 236 11.59 -19.86 -5.02
C SER A 236 11.82 -18.36 -4.93
N ILE A 237 11.64 -17.85 -3.71
CA ILE A 237 11.87 -16.45 -3.36
C ILE A 237 13.33 -16.25 -2.93
N PHE A 238 13.91 -15.13 -3.33
CA PHE A 238 15.20 -14.65 -2.85
C PHE A 238 15.05 -13.21 -2.36
N TRP A 239 15.47 -12.96 -1.12
CA TRP A 239 15.47 -11.62 -0.54
C TRP A 239 16.70 -10.85 -1.04
N ALA A 240 16.49 -9.86 -1.91
CA ALA A 240 17.57 -9.06 -2.47
C ALA A 240 18.25 -8.18 -1.40
N ASN A 241 19.52 -7.84 -1.66
CA ASN A 241 20.28 -6.78 -0.96
C ASN A 241 20.36 -6.99 0.57
N GLN A 242 20.32 -8.23 1.07
CA GLN A 242 20.38 -8.52 2.52
C GLN A 242 21.72 -8.12 3.14
N ASN A 243 22.81 -8.14 2.37
CA ASN A 243 24.13 -7.65 2.78
C ASN A 243 24.33 -6.14 2.56
N ALA A 244 23.32 -5.43 2.06
CA ALA A 244 23.35 -3.98 1.78
C ALA A 244 22.21 -3.26 2.55
N LYS A 245 21.38 -2.44 1.88
CA LYS A 245 20.29 -1.69 2.53
C LYS A 245 19.01 -2.50 2.75
N GLY A 246 18.88 -3.69 2.18
CA GLY A 246 17.70 -4.56 2.31
C GLY A 246 16.75 -4.49 1.10
N VAL A 247 15.65 -5.22 1.19
CA VAL A 247 14.65 -5.37 0.12
C VAL A 247 13.84 -4.10 -0.03
N HIS A 248 13.61 -3.67 -1.27
CA HIS A 248 12.65 -2.61 -1.56
C HIS A 248 11.26 -2.99 -1.06
N VAL A 249 10.73 -2.17 -0.16
CA VAL A 249 9.35 -2.25 0.33
C VAL A 249 8.56 -1.03 -0.12
N ASN A 250 7.26 -1.21 -0.26
CA ASN A 250 6.33 -0.14 -0.58
C ASN A 250 5.00 -0.43 0.14
N VAL A 251 4.09 0.53 0.17
CA VAL A 251 2.90 0.47 1.03
C VAL A 251 1.60 0.57 0.24
N SER A 252 0.57 -0.10 0.74
CA SER A 252 -0.79 0.42 0.58
C SER A 252 -1.06 1.34 1.76
N GLY A 253 -1.73 2.46 1.54
CA GLY A 253 -1.85 3.47 2.58
C GLY A 253 -3.04 4.39 2.38
N ALA A 254 -3.20 5.32 3.32
CA ALA A 254 -4.32 6.22 3.34
C ALA A 254 -3.94 7.61 3.85
N GLY A 255 -4.73 8.60 3.44
CA GLY A 255 -4.66 9.96 3.93
C GLY A 255 -6.05 10.56 4.08
N ILE A 256 -6.19 11.55 4.97
CA ILE A 256 -7.43 12.31 5.13
C ILE A 256 -7.49 13.36 4.04
N THR A 257 -8.60 13.43 3.30
CA THR A 257 -8.76 14.37 2.19
C THR A 257 -8.76 15.81 2.70
N LYS A 258 -8.28 16.77 1.91
CA LYS A 258 -8.15 18.18 2.30
C LYS A 258 -9.47 18.80 2.79
N TYR A 259 -10.60 18.38 2.22
CA TYR A 259 -11.92 18.96 2.49
C TYR A 259 -12.87 18.01 3.25
N ALA A 260 -12.31 16.97 3.90
CA ALA A 260 -13.06 16.03 4.74
C ALA A 260 -14.07 16.74 5.64
N LYS A 261 -15.33 16.33 5.57
CA LYS A 261 -16.43 16.89 6.38
C LYS A 261 -16.45 16.26 7.76
N ASN A 262 -16.09 14.98 7.84
CA ASN A 262 -15.91 14.24 9.07
C ASN A 262 -14.43 13.90 9.30
N ARG A 263 -13.61 14.94 9.50
CA ARG A 263 -12.17 14.78 9.76
C ARG A 263 -11.89 13.93 11.01
N ALA A 264 -12.67 14.11 12.07
CA ALA A 264 -12.47 13.38 13.33
C ALA A 264 -12.77 11.88 13.16
N GLY A 265 -13.87 11.53 12.50
CA GLY A 265 -14.20 10.15 12.15
C GLY A 265 -13.16 9.50 11.24
N ALA A 266 -12.71 10.21 10.21
CA ALA A 266 -11.65 9.72 9.33
C ALA A 266 -10.32 9.48 10.06
N GLN A 267 -9.94 10.34 11.01
CA GLN A 267 -8.76 10.12 11.84
C GLN A 267 -8.91 8.87 12.72
N LYS A 268 -10.06 8.69 13.39
CA LYS A 268 -10.33 7.47 14.19
C LYS A 268 -10.29 6.21 13.34
N LEU A 269 -10.82 6.25 12.12
CA LEU A 269 -10.74 5.13 11.16
C LEU A 269 -9.28 4.85 10.78
N LEU A 270 -8.49 5.89 10.46
CA LEU A 270 -7.09 5.74 10.09
C LEU A 270 -6.25 5.15 11.22
N GLU A 271 -6.45 5.64 12.45
CA GLU A 271 -5.83 5.10 13.67
C GLU A 271 -6.23 3.64 13.88
N TRP A 272 -7.51 3.30 13.72
CA TRP A 272 -7.97 1.92 13.83
C TRP A 272 -7.36 1.01 12.76
N LEU A 273 -7.22 1.48 11.52
CA LEU A 273 -6.58 0.72 10.43
C LEU A 273 -5.09 0.40 10.73
N SER A 274 -4.43 1.20 11.57
CA SER A 274 -3.06 0.93 12.05
C SER A 274 -2.98 -0.04 13.25
N SER A 275 -4.12 -0.40 13.85
CA SER A 275 -4.18 -1.27 15.03
C SER A 275 -3.96 -2.75 14.68
N ASP A 276 -3.55 -3.53 15.68
CA ASP A 276 -3.30 -4.97 15.52
C ASP A 276 -4.46 -5.72 14.88
N LYS A 277 -5.69 -5.41 15.30
CA LYS A 277 -6.89 -6.08 14.78
C LYS A 277 -7.10 -5.82 13.29
N ALA A 278 -6.94 -4.57 12.85
CA ALA A 278 -7.13 -4.21 11.45
C ALA A 278 -5.97 -4.72 10.59
N GLN A 279 -4.73 -4.61 11.08
CA GLN A 279 -3.55 -5.09 10.40
C GLN A 279 -3.61 -6.60 10.12
N ASN A 280 -3.99 -7.42 11.11
CA ASN A 280 -4.18 -8.86 10.89
C ASN A 280 -5.22 -9.14 9.78
N LEU A 281 -6.36 -8.45 9.81
CA LEU A 281 -7.39 -8.62 8.76
C LEU A 281 -6.90 -8.16 7.37
N PHE A 282 -6.05 -7.13 7.31
CA PHE A 282 -5.47 -6.61 6.08
C PHE A 282 -4.49 -7.62 5.45
N THR A 283 -3.66 -8.27 6.27
CA THR A 283 -2.61 -9.18 5.83
C THR A 283 -3.14 -10.54 5.41
N ASP A 284 -4.14 -11.07 6.13
CA ASP A 284 -4.75 -12.38 5.87
C ASP A 284 -5.43 -12.43 4.49
N LEU A 285 -5.99 -11.30 4.04
CA LEU A 285 -6.75 -11.22 2.79
C LEU A 285 -5.87 -10.97 1.56
N ASP A 286 -4.73 -10.30 1.70
CA ASP A 286 -3.99 -9.77 0.55
C ASP A 286 -2.54 -10.25 0.43
N MET A 287 -2.07 -11.12 1.33
CA MET A 287 -0.68 -11.64 1.34
C MET A 287 0.38 -10.51 1.42
N GLU A 288 0.01 -9.42 2.09
CA GLU A 288 0.90 -8.31 2.43
C GLU A 288 1.40 -8.45 3.88
N TYR A 289 2.51 -7.79 4.20
CA TYR A 289 3.03 -7.69 5.57
C TYR A 289 2.34 -6.56 6.33
N PRO A 290 2.22 -6.64 7.66
CA PRO A 290 1.68 -5.54 8.44
C PRO A 290 2.67 -4.36 8.41
N ALA A 291 2.12 -3.14 8.35
CA ALA A 291 2.92 -1.92 8.51
C ALA A 291 3.26 -1.65 9.98
N ASN A 292 2.43 -2.14 10.91
CA ASN A 292 2.69 -2.04 12.34
C ASN A 292 3.63 -3.16 12.81
N PRO A 293 4.85 -2.84 13.28
CA PRO A 293 5.85 -3.85 13.67
C PRO A 293 5.46 -4.65 14.91
N ALA A 294 4.48 -4.21 15.70
CA ALA A 294 3.96 -5.00 16.82
C ALA A 294 3.09 -6.18 16.36
N VAL A 295 2.62 -6.15 15.11
CA VAL A 295 1.73 -7.16 14.54
C VAL A 295 2.56 -8.24 13.85
N LYS A 296 2.29 -9.50 14.20
CA LYS A 296 2.95 -10.64 13.53
C LYS A 296 2.34 -10.84 12.16
N ALA A 297 3.18 -11.02 11.15
CA ALA A 297 2.73 -11.40 9.81
C ALA A 297 2.11 -12.81 9.81
N ASP A 298 1.25 -13.07 8.83
CA ASP A 298 0.64 -14.40 8.61
C ASP A 298 1.74 -15.48 8.51
N PRO A 299 1.56 -16.67 9.13
CA PRO A 299 2.51 -17.78 9.05
C PRO A 299 2.97 -18.15 7.63
N LYS A 300 2.10 -18.01 6.63
CA LYS A 300 2.42 -18.23 5.21
C LYS A 300 3.50 -17.28 4.71
N LEU A 301 3.48 -16.02 5.15
CA LEU A 301 4.49 -15.02 4.82
C LEU A 301 5.79 -15.28 5.59
N LEU A 302 5.69 -15.72 6.85
CA LEU A 302 6.85 -16.07 7.68
C LEU A 302 7.58 -17.31 7.15
N ALA A 303 6.86 -18.23 6.49
CA ALA A 303 7.45 -19.42 5.87
C ALA A 303 8.46 -19.09 4.74
N TRP A 304 8.42 -17.88 4.19
CA TRP A 304 9.40 -17.40 3.20
C TRP A 304 10.72 -16.92 3.82
N GLY A 305 10.83 -17.00 5.15
CA GLY A 305 12.01 -16.59 5.90
C GLY A 305 12.03 -15.10 6.23
N PRO A 306 12.85 -14.69 7.21
CA PRO A 306 13.01 -13.29 7.57
C PRO A 306 13.76 -12.52 6.48
N PHE A 307 13.51 -11.22 6.39
CA PHE A 307 14.27 -10.34 5.52
C PHE A 307 14.42 -8.95 6.14
N LYS A 308 15.53 -8.29 5.82
CA LYS A 308 15.77 -6.87 6.10
C LYS A 308 15.06 -6.03 5.05
N GLN A 309 14.17 -5.15 5.51
CA GLN A 309 13.55 -4.11 4.68
C GLN A 309 14.53 -2.97 4.42
N ASN A 310 14.43 -2.36 3.25
CA ASN A 310 15.06 -1.07 2.99
C ASN A 310 14.29 0.04 3.71
N LEU A 311 14.99 0.80 4.55
CA LEU A 311 14.41 1.87 5.37
C LEU A 311 14.45 3.25 4.71
N ILE A 312 14.77 3.35 3.41
CA ILE A 312 14.52 4.57 2.63
C ILE A 312 13.03 4.90 2.78
N ASN A 313 12.75 6.17 3.10
CA ASN A 313 11.37 6.60 3.22
C ASN A 313 10.65 6.43 1.87
N VAL A 314 9.54 5.69 1.88
CA VAL A 314 8.78 5.37 0.67
C VAL A 314 8.24 6.60 -0.07
N ASN A 315 8.24 7.79 0.56
CA ASN A 315 8.02 9.08 -0.08
C ASN A 315 8.93 9.33 -1.30
N LYS A 316 10.16 8.76 -1.28
CA LYS A 316 11.10 8.82 -2.41
C LYS A 316 10.56 8.20 -3.69
N ALA A 317 9.66 7.21 -3.58
CA ALA A 317 8.99 6.63 -4.73
C ALA A 317 8.23 7.68 -5.56
N GLY A 318 7.62 8.67 -4.89
CA GLY A 318 6.94 9.80 -5.55
C GLY A 318 7.90 10.90 -5.99
N GLU A 319 8.80 11.35 -5.09
CA GLU A 319 9.75 12.43 -5.39
C GLU A 319 10.59 12.17 -6.65
N LEU A 320 11.02 10.92 -6.84
CA LEU A 320 11.90 10.51 -7.93
C LEU A 320 11.15 9.80 -9.07
N GLN A 321 9.82 9.68 -9.01
CA GLN A 321 9.04 8.92 -9.98
C GLN A 321 9.24 9.42 -11.42
N THR A 322 9.23 10.74 -11.61
CA THR A 322 9.42 11.34 -12.94
C THR A 322 10.84 11.05 -13.47
N ALA A 323 11.86 11.12 -12.61
CA ALA A 323 13.23 10.79 -12.99
C ALA A 323 13.35 9.30 -13.35
N ALA A 324 12.74 8.42 -12.54
CA ALA A 324 12.69 6.99 -12.78
C ALA A 324 12.05 6.62 -14.12
N VAL A 325 10.89 7.22 -14.45
CA VAL A 325 10.21 6.98 -15.74
C VAL A 325 11.09 7.41 -16.92
N LYS A 326 11.66 8.63 -16.86
CA LYS A 326 12.55 9.14 -17.91
C LYS A 326 13.81 8.27 -18.06
N LEU A 327 14.38 7.81 -16.95
CA LEU A 327 15.55 6.95 -16.95
C LEU A 327 15.25 5.58 -17.58
N MET A 328 14.14 4.95 -17.21
CA MET A 328 13.72 3.66 -17.79
C MET A 328 13.48 3.77 -19.30
N ASP A 329 12.88 4.88 -19.77
CA ASP A 329 12.69 5.17 -21.20
C ASP A 329 14.03 5.29 -21.93
N ARG A 330 14.97 6.11 -21.42
CA ARG A 330 16.34 6.22 -21.97
C ARG A 330 17.12 4.90 -21.96
N ALA A 331 16.83 4.02 -21.00
CA ALA A 331 17.43 2.70 -20.89
C ALA A 331 16.78 1.66 -21.83
N GLY A 332 15.72 2.01 -22.56
CA GLY A 332 15.02 1.11 -23.47
C GLY A 332 14.11 0.09 -22.77
N TYR A 333 13.74 0.34 -21.50
CA TYR A 333 12.88 -0.55 -20.74
C TYR A 333 11.40 -0.29 -21.07
N LYS A 334 10.79 -1.19 -21.84
CA LYS A 334 9.44 -1.07 -22.42
C LYS A 334 8.27 -1.08 -21.43
#